data_AF-A0A6J4XX42-F1
#
_entry.id   AF-A0A6J4XX42-F1
#
_cell.length_a   1.000
_cell.length_b   1.000
_cell.length_c   1.000
_cell.angle_alpha   90.00
_cell.angle_beta   90.00
_cell.angle_gamma   90.00
#
_symmetry.space_group_name_H-M   'P 1'
#
loop_
_entity.id
_entity.type
_entity.pdbx_description
1 polymer ?
#
loop_
_entity_poly.entity_id
_entity_poly.type
_entity_poly.pdbx_seq_one_letter_code
_entity_poly.pdbx_strand_id
1 'polypeptide(L)' 'APKENANGLVDLSIALAYLELAALPLGVGTCWAGLLRGAMLATPELVEPMGLPEGHTWFYPMMIGYPKFKYH' A
#
# COMPACT_ATOMS: atom_id res chain seq x y z
N ALA A 1 9.17 -1.01 -5.40
CA ALA A 1 9.14 -0.90 -6.88
C ALA A 1 10.30 -0.02 -7.33
N PRO A 2 10.78 -0.12 -8.60
CA PRO A 2 11.92 0.66 -9.07
C PRO A 2 11.72 2.17 -8.86
N LYS A 3 12.73 2.85 -8.32
CA LYS A 3 12.66 4.27 -7.94
C LYS A 3 12.59 5.19 -9.15
N GLU A 4 13.18 4.78 -10.26
CA GLU A 4 13.27 5.49 -11.53
C GLU A 4 12.03 5.35 -12.42
N ASN A 5 11.07 4.49 -12.06
CA ASN A 5 9.85 4.31 -12.84
C ASN A 5 8.96 5.56 -12.76
N ALA A 6 8.86 6.29 -13.87
CA ALA A 6 8.03 7.49 -13.99
C ALA A 6 6.53 7.22 -13.74
N ASN A 7 6.07 5.99 -13.98
CA ASN A 7 4.69 5.56 -13.79
C ASN A 7 4.46 4.74 -12.52
N GLY A 8 5.45 4.66 -11.61
CA GLY A 8 5.40 3.73 -10.48
C GLY A 8 4.18 3.90 -9.56
N LEU A 9 3.66 5.13 -9.39
CA LEU A 9 2.43 5.37 -8.64
C LEU A 9 1.18 4.89 -9.39
N VAL A 10 1.14 5.03 -10.71
CA VAL A 10 0.02 4.56 -11.55
C VAL A 10 -0.01 3.03 -11.55
N ASP A 11 1.15 2.40 -11.78
CA ASP A 11 1.31 0.95 -11.76
C ASP A 11 0.89 0.38 -10.40
N LEU A 12 1.35 0.99 -9.30
CA LEU A 12 0.95 0.59 -7.96
C LEU A 12 -0.56 0.78 -7.74
N SER A 13 -1.15 1.88 -8.20
CA SER A 13 -2.58 2.13 -8.00
C SER A 13 -3.45 1.07 -8.67
N ILE A 14 -3.07 0.65 -9.88
CA ILE A 14 -3.73 -0.46 -10.58
C ILE A 14 -3.52 -1.76 -9.80
N ALA A 15 -2.28 -2.08 -9.42
CA ALA A 15 -1.98 -3.30 -8.66
C ALA A 15 -2.76 -3.39 -7.34
N LEU A 16 -2.85 -2.28 -6.59
CA LEU A 16 -3.61 -2.20 -5.36
C LEU A 16 -5.11 -2.35 -5.61
N ALA A 17 -5.68 -1.69 -6.63
CA ALA A 17 -7.09 -1.88 -6.97
C ALA A 17 -7.43 -3.34 -7.33
N TYR A 18 -6.54 -4.04 -8.06
CA TYR A 18 -6.70 -5.47 -8.31
C TYR A 18 -6.56 -6.32 -7.05
N LEU A 19 -5.65 -5.96 -6.13
CA LEU A 19 -5.53 -6.61 -4.82
C LEU A 19 -6.83 -6.49 -4.02
N GLU A 20 -7.47 -5.31 -3.99
CA GLU A 20 -8.75 -5.12 -3.32
C GLU A 20 -9.85 -6.03 -3.90
N LEU A 21 -9.95 -6.10 -5.24
CA LEU A 21 -10.91 -6.98 -5.91
C LEU A 21 -10.63 -8.46 -5.60
N ALA A 22 -9.36 -8.86 -5.58
CA ALA A 22 -8.95 -10.23 -5.27
C ALA A 22 -9.17 -10.60 -3.78
N ALA A 23 -9.17 -9.61 -2.87
CA ALA A 23 -9.39 -9.82 -1.44
C ALA A 23 -10.85 -10.18 -1.11
N LEU A 24 -11.81 -9.70 -1.90
CA LEU A 24 -13.25 -9.92 -1.69
C LEU A 24 -13.64 -11.41 -1.56
N PRO A 25 -13.32 -12.31 -2.53
CA PRO A 25 -13.68 -13.72 -2.40
C PRO A 25 -12.94 -14.45 -1.28
N LEU A 26 -11.85 -13.87 -0.77
CA LEU A 26 -11.08 -14.42 0.36
C LEU A 26 -11.64 -13.97 1.73
N GLY A 27 -12.69 -13.13 1.74
CA GLY A 27 -13.25 -12.56 2.96
C GLY A 27 -12.30 -11.58 3.66
N VAL A 28 -11.34 -11.02 2.92
CA VAL A 28 -10.34 -10.08 3.40
C VAL A 28 -10.75 -8.67 3.02
N GLY A 29 -10.62 -7.72 3.96
CA GLY A 29 -10.83 -6.30 3.72
C GLY A 29 -9.52 -5.60 3.41
N THR A 30 -9.62 -4.51 2.63
CA THR A 30 -8.51 -3.62 2.28
C THR A 30 -8.86 -2.18 2.65
N CYS A 31 -7.84 -1.36 2.90
CA CYS A 31 -8.02 0.07 3.08
C CYS A 31 -6.77 0.84 2.63
N TRP A 32 -6.95 1.82 1.74
CA TRP A 32 -5.91 2.75 1.31
C TRP A 32 -5.51 3.64 2.50
N ALA A 33 -4.28 3.49 3.00
CA ALA A 33 -3.82 4.13 4.22
C ALA A 33 -3.26 5.55 3.96
N GLY A 34 -4.12 6.47 3.52
CA GLY A 34 -3.72 7.84 3.18
C GLY A 34 -3.11 8.63 4.35
N LEU A 35 -3.58 8.40 5.57
CA LEU A 35 -3.00 9.01 6.77
C LEU A 35 -1.58 8.48 7.03
N LEU A 36 -1.36 7.17 6.88
CA LEU A 36 -0.03 6.56 7.02
C LEU A 36 0.91 7.08 5.93
N ARG A 37 0.42 7.23 4.69
CA ARG A 37 1.20 7.88 3.62
C ARG A 37 1.66 9.28 4.02
N GLY A 38 0.76 10.08 4.59
CA GLY A 38 1.08 11.42 5.08
C GLY A 38 2.20 11.39 6.13
N ALA A 39 2.10 10.48 7.11
CA ALA A 39 3.12 10.30 8.13
C ALA A 39 4.47 9.85 7.53
N MET A 40 4.48 8.89 6.61
CA MET A 40 5.70 8.41 5.93
C MET A 40 6.38 9.50 5.09
N LEU A 41 5.61 10.44 4.52
CA LEU A 41 6.16 11.61 3.82
C LEU A 41 6.73 12.64 4.80
N ALA A 42 6.09 12.83 5.96
CA ALA A 42 6.50 13.82 6.96
C ALA A 42 7.68 13.35 7.82
N THR A 43 7.87 12.03 7.96
CA THR A 43 8.88 11.42 8.84
C THR A 43 9.58 10.28 8.11
N PRO A 44 10.62 10.57 7.32
CA PRO A 44 11.38 9.57 6.54
C PRO A 44 11.93 8.41 7.39
N GLU A 45 12.21 8.65 8.66
CA GLU A 45 12.71 7.65 9.62
C GLU A 45 11.71 6.50 9.85
N LEU A 46 10.42 6.70 9.52
CA LEU A 46 9.42 5.62 9.55
C LEU A 46 9.61 4.60 8.41
N VAL A 47 10.28 5.00 7.32
CA VAL A 47 10.47 4.18 6.11
C VAL A 47 11.79 3.43 6.17
N GLU A 48 12.85 4.04 6.71
CA GLU A 48 14.19 3.44 6.81
C GLU A 48 14.20 1.99 7.35
N PRO A 49 13.49 1.65 8.45
CA PRO A 49 13.49 0.28 8.96
C PRO A 49 12.73 -0.72 8.09
N MET A 50 12.01 -0.30 7.04
CA MET A 50 11.29 -1.20 6.14
C MET A 50 12.21 -2.06 5.27
N GLY A 51 13.52 -1.74 5.20
CA GLY A 51 14.52 -2.59 4.53
C GLY A 51 14.27 -2.75 3.03
N LEU A 52 13.84 -1.68 2.35
CA LEU A 52 13.62 -1.73 0.90
C LEU A 52 14.93 -2.07 0.17
N PRO A 53 14.89 -2.95 -0.86
CA PRO A 53 16.07 -3.25 -1.65
C PRO A 53 16.68 -2.00 -2.32
N GLU A 54 17.96 -2.06 -2.66
CA GLU A 54 18.61 -0.99 -3.42
C GLU A 54 17.86 -0.71 -4.73
N GLY A 55 17.76 0.57 -5.11
CA GLY A 55 17.01 1.01 -6.27
C GLY A 55 15.48 0.94 -6.12
N HIS A 56 14.94 0.52 -4.97
CA HIS A 56 13.51 0.45 -4.74
C HIS A 56 12.98 1.60 -3.88
N THR A 57 11.74 1.98 -4.13
CA THR A 57 10.96 2.91 -3.31
C THR A 57 9.58 2.34 -2.99
N TRP A 58 8.91 2.98 -2.04
CA TRP A 58 7.49 2.87 -1.78
C TRP A 58 6.73 4.02 -2.49
N PHE A 59 5.44 3.83 -2.76
CA PHE A 59 4.58 4.87 -3.36
C PHE A 59 3.29 5.11 -2.55
N TYR A 60 2.66 4.05 -2.04
CA TYR A 60 1.44 4.15 -1.23
C TYR A 60 1.29 2.92 -0.30
N PRO A 61 0.98 3.10 1.00
CA PRO A 61 0.70 2.00 1.91
C PRO A 61 -0.79 1.57 1.88
N MET A 62 -1.05 0.28 2.03
CA MET A 62 -2.40 -0.29 2.14
C MET A 62 -2.48 -1.22 3.34
N MET A 63 -3.60 -1.16 4.08
CA MET A 63 -3.94 -2.12 5.12
C MET A 63 -4.69 -3.29 4.50
N ILE A 64 -4.41 -4.50 4.96
CA ILE A 64 -5.08 -5.74 4.55
C ILE A 64 -5.30 -6.63 5.77
N GLY A 65 -6.47 -7.24 5.88
CA GLY A 65 -6.78 -8.16 6.99
C GLY A 65 -8.24 -8.59 7.05
N TYR A 66 -8.54 -9.50 7.98
CA TYR A 66 -9.91 -9.97 8.18
C TYR A 66 -10.75 -8.92 8.92
N PRO A 67 -11.91 -8.50 8.37
CA PRO A 67 -12.74 -7.50 9.00
C PRO A 67 -13.34 -8.06 10.31
N LYS A 68 -13.21 -7.29 11.39
CA LYS A 68 -13.79 -7.63 12.70
C LYS A 68 -15.32 -7.57 12.67
N PHE A 69 -15.87 -6.63 11.90
CA PHE A 69 -17.31 -6.38 11.79
C PHE A 69 -17.77 -6.66 10.37
N LYS A 70 -18.95 -7.27 10.25
CA LYS A 70 -19.65 -7.44 8.97
C LYS A 70 -20.83 -6.47 8.96
N TYR A 71 -20.96 -5.73 7.89
CA TYR A 71 -22.07 -4.82 7.64
C TYR A 71 -23.02 -5.48 6.64
N HIS A 72 -24.32 -5.31 6.84
CA HIS A 72 -25.42 -5.93 6.07
C HIS A 72 -26.32 -4.86 5.47
#